data_AF-A0A1G8P8I9-F1
#
_entry.id   AF-A0A1G8P8I9-F1
#
_cell.length_a   1.000
_cell.length_b   1.000
_cell.length_c   1.000
_cell.angle_alpha   90.00
_cell.angle_beta   90.00
_cell.angle_gamma   90.00
#
_symmetry.space_group_name_H-M   'P 1'
#
loop_
_entity.id
_entity.type
_entity.pdbx_description
1 polymer ?
#
loop_
_entity_poly.entity_id
_entity_poly.type
_entity_poly.pdbx_seq_one_letter_code
_entity_poly.pdbx_strand_id
1 'polypeptide(L)'
;MKNFGQGLFWGVVLGGLAGLMNAPRPGYETRRGLKQYLTMVEEDADDMRYKVDNVRTSFKRLTQEGMDAVQDMSQDLNIAIQRFNDEAQPRIKRIDERVNQLQDTIENIDLS
;
A
#
# COMPACT_ATOMS: atom_id res chain seq x y z
N MET A 1 -14.03 -14.50 2.50
CA MET A 1 -13.95 -13.44 1.47
C MET A 1 -12.78 -12.52 1.82
N LYS A 2 -11.57 -12.91 1.43
CA LYS A 2 -10.32 -12.22 1.79
C LYS A 2 -9.59 -11.99 0.46
N ASN A 3 -9.08 -10.77 0.22
CA ASN A 3 -8.36 -10.27 -0.97
C ASN A 3 -9.08 -9.15 -1.76
N PHE A 4 -10.36 -8.83 -1.49
CA PHE A 4 -11.04 -7.77 -2.25
C PHE A 4 -10.48 -6.38 -1.96
N GLY A 5 -10.22 -6.02 -0.68
CA GLY A 5 -9.69 -4.69 -0.32
C GLY A 5 -8.29 -4.40 -0.84
N GLN A 6 -7.38 -5.38 -0.79
CA GLN A 6 -6.05 -5.24 -1.38
C GLN A 6 -6.08 -5.25 -2.91
N GLY A 7 -6.95 -6.07 -3.51
CA GLY A 7 -7.18 -6.06 -4.95
C GLY A 7 -7.77 -4.73 -5.43
N LEU A 8 -8.64 -4.12 -4.63
CA LEU A 8 -9.25 -2.82 -4.93
C LEU A 8 -8.24 -1.69 -4.80
N PHE A 9 -7.44 -1.66 -3.73
CA PHE A 9 -6.38 -0.67 -3.56
C PHE A 9 -5.39 -0.73 -4.73
N TRP A 10 -4.86 -1.92 -5.03
CA TRP A 10 -3.92 -2.07 -6.15
C TRP A 10 -4.58 -1.90 -7.51
N GLY A 11 -5.87 -2.21 -7.64
CA GLY A 11 -6.65 -1.94 -8.84
C GLY A 11 -6.83 -0.44 -9.09
N VAL A 12 -7.05 0.35 -8.04
CA VAL A 12 -7.09 1.82 -8.11
C VAL A 12 -5.70 2.38 -8.42
N VAL A 13 -4.64 1.86 -7.79
CA VAL A 13 -3.25 2.28 -8.07
C VAL A 13 -2.87 2.02 -9.52
N LEU A 14 -2.99 0.78 -9.98
CA LEU A 14 -2.62 0.40 -11.35
C LEU A 14 -3.57 1.04 -12.37
N GLY A 15 -4.86 1.17 -12.06
CA GLY A 15 -5.84 1.85 -12.89
C GLY A 15 -5.59 3.35 -12.99
N GLY A 16 -5.16 3.99 -11.91
CA GLY A 16 -4.76 5.40 -11.86
C GLY A 16 -3.51 5.66 -12.69
N LEU A 17 -2.48 4.82 -12.56
CA LEU A 17 -1.28 4.88 -13.39
C LEU A 17 -1.61 4.67 -14.88
N ALA A 18 -2.38 3.63 -15.21
CA ALA A 18 -2.79 3.35 -16.59
C ALA A 18 -3.68 4.47 -17.15
N GLY A 19 -4.56 5.04 -16.34
CA GLY A 19 -5.41 6.16 -16.70
C GLY A 19 -4.63 7.45 -16.93
N LEU A 20 -3.65 7.76 -16.07
CA LEU A 20 -2.74 8.89 -16.25
C LEU A 20 -1.91 8.74 -17.53
N MET A 21 -1.38 7.55 -17.81
CA MET A 21 -0.59 7.29 -19.03
C MET A 21 -1.42 7.39 -20.32
N ASN A 22 -2.69 6.99 -20.29
CA ASN A 22 -3.58 7.06 -21.47
C ASN A 22 -4.37 8.37 -21.57
N ALA A 23 -4.23 9.30 -20.62
CA ALA A 23 -4.94 10.57 -20.66
C ALA A 23 -4.40 11.46 -21.79
N PRO A 24 -5.25 12.12 -22.59
CA PRO A 24 -4.83 13.05 -23.63
C PRO A 24 -4.37 14.37 -22.99
N ARG A 25 -3.16 14.38 -22.44
CA ARG A 25 -2.52 15.56 -21.83
C ARG A 25 -1.11 15.77 -22.40
N PRO A 26 -0.59 17.01 -22.39
CA PRO A 26 0.81 17.25 -22.74
C PRO A 26 1.75 16.35 -21.93
N GLY A 27 2.80 15.83 -22.55
CA GLY A 27 3.72 14.87 -21.92
C GLY A 27 4.31 15.37 -20.60
N TYR A 28 4.64 16.67 -20.52
CA TYR A 28 5.09 17.34 -19.30
C TYR A 28 4.06 17.25 -18.15
N GLU A 29 2.78 17.54 -18.42
CA GLU A 29 1.73 17.49 -17.39
C GLU A 29 1.46 16.07 -16.93
N THR A 30 1.53 15.11 -17.85
CA THR A 30 1.37 13.69 -17.57
C THR A 30 2.49 13.19 -16.65
N ARG A 31 3.76 13.53 -16.94
CA ARG A 31 4.90 13.18 -16.10
C ARG A 31 4.79 13.77 -14.70
N ARG A 32 4.42 15.06 -14.60
CA ARG A 32 4.22 15.73 -13.31
C ARG A 32 3.12 15.07 -12.48
N GLY A 33 1.98 14.75 -13.10
CA GLY A 33 0.89 14.04 -12.45
C GLY A 33 1.28 12.62 -12.03
N LEU A 34 2.07 11.92 -12.86
CA LEU A 34 2.58 10.59 -12.56
C LEU A 34 3.56 10.62 -11.38
N LYS A 35 4.49 11.58 -11.33
CA LYS A 35 5.42 11.76 -10.20
C LYS A 35 4.67 11.99 -8.88
N GLN A 36 3.70 12.90 -8.87
CA GLN A 36 2.87 13.17 -7.68
C GLN A 36 2.07 11.95 -7.24
N TYR A 37 1.50 11.21 -8.19
CA TYR A 37 0.74 10.00 -7.89
C TYR A 37 1.61 8.89 -7.30
N LEU A 38 2.81 8.70 -7.86
CA LEU A 38 3.78 7.72 -7.39
C LEU A 38 4.25 8.02 -5.96
N THR A 39 4.56 9.29 -5.66
CA THR A 39 4.92 9.72 -4.29
C THR A 39 3.78 9.47 -3.29
N MET A 40 2.54 9.75 -3.66
CA MET A 40 1.37 9.50 -2.80
C MET A 40 1.18 8.01 -2.50
N VAL A 41 1.36 7.15 -3.51
CA VAL A 41 1.26 5.69 -3.33
C VAL A 41 2.35 5.16 -2.41
N GLU A 42 3.56 5.69 -2.48
CA GLU A 42 4.66 5.34 -1.60
C GLU A 42 4.37 5.73 -0.13
N GLU A 43 3.86 6.94 0.10
CA GLU A 43 3.46 7.41 1.43
C GLU A 43 2.31 6.58 2.02
N ASP A 44 1.26 6.31 1.23
CA ASP A 44 0.12 5.49 1.65
C ASP A 44 0.53 4.04 1.98
N ALA A 45 1.46 3.47 1.21
CA ALA A 45 1.99 2.14 1.44
C ALA A 45 2.75 2.04 2.78
N ASP A 46 3.51 3.08 3.13
CA ASP A 46 4.24 3.15 4.39
C ASP A 46 3.28 3.36 5.58
N ASP A 47 2.33 4.28 5.48
CA ASP A 47 1.31 4.50 6.52
C ASP A 47 0.47 3.23 6.78
N MET A 48 0.15 2.45 5.73
CA MET A 48 -0.48 1.14 5.90
C MET A 48 0.36 0.16 6.74
N ARG A 49 1.68 0.12 6.54
CA ARG A 49 2.59 -0.72 7.36
C ARG A 49 2.53 -0.30 8.83
N TYR A 50 2.67 1.00 9.08
CA TYR A 50 2.61 1.56 10.43
C TYR A 50 1.28 1.28 11.13
N LYS A 51 0.15 1.49 10.45
CA LYS A 51 -1.17 1.22 11.01
C LYS A 51 -1.35 -0.25 11.42
N VAL A 52 -0.88 -1.20 10.60
CA VAL A 52 -0.99 -2.63 10.94
C VAL A 52 -0.15 -2.98 12.18
N ASP A 53 1.06 -2.43 12.29
CA ASP A 53 1.90 -2.64 13.48
C ASP A 53 1.31 -1.99 14.74
N ASN A 54 0.66 -0.85 14.58
CA ASN A 54 -0.02 -0.17 15.69
C ASN A 54 -1.26 -0.95 16.16
N VAL A 55 -2.03 -1.50 15.21
CA VAL A 55 -3.15 -2.41 15.51
C VAL A 55 -2.65 -3.65 16.25
N ARG A 56 -1.57 -4.27 15.78
CA ARG A 56 -0.94 -5.41 16.45
C ARG A 56 -0.55 -5.09 17.90
N THR A 57 0.07 -3.94 18.12
CA THR A 57 0.54 -3.53 19.45
C THR A 57 -0.62 -3.20 20.39
N SER A 58 -1.59 -2.42 19.91
CA SER A 58 -2.77 -2.03 20.67
C SER A 58 -3.59 -3.25 21.07
N PHE A 59 -3.72 -4.20 20.15
CA PHE A 59 -4.44 -5.42 20.40
C PHE A 59 -3.73 -6.37 21.38
N LYS A 60 -2.41 -6.50 21.29
CA LYS A 60 -1.62 -7.25 22.29
C LYS A 60 -1.84 -6.71 23.71
N ARG A 61 -1.83 -5.38 23.87
CA ARG A 61 -2.10 -4.73 25.16
C ARG A 61 -3.51 -5.06 25.65
N LEU A 62 -4.50 -4.90 24.78
CA LEU A 62 -5.90 -5.22 25.09
C LEU A 62 -6.09 -6.68 25.55
N THR A 63 -5.43 -7.64 24.90
CA THR A 63 -5.47 -9.06 25.33
C THR A 63 -4.75 -9.31 26.65
N GLN A 64 -3.69 -8.56 26.94
CA GLN A 64 -2.91 -8.70 28.17
C GLN A 64 -3.66 -8.09 29.37
N GLU A 65 -4.52 -7.10 29.13
CA GLU A 65 -5.39 -6.46 30.13
C GLU A 65 -6.63 -7.31 30.50
N GLY A 66 -6.82 -8.48 29.87
CA GLY A 66 -7.74 -9.51 30.39
C GLY A 66 -9.22 -9.25 30.15
N MET A 67 -9.60 -8.82 28.94
CA MET A 67 -11.01 -8.82 28.52
C MET A 67 -11.37 -10.18 27.89
N ASP A 68 -12.10 -11.04 28.60
CA ASP A 68 -12.48 -12.40 28.14
C ASP A 68 -13.15 -12.41 26.75
N ALA A 69 -13.89 -11.35 26.42
CA ALA A 69 -14.55 -11.17 25.12
C ALA A 69 -13.57 -11.02 23.93
N VAL A 70 -12.27 -10.85 24.17
CA VAL A 70 -11.25 -10.52 23.15
C VAL A 70 -10.45 -11.75 22.71
N GLN A 71 -10.63 -12.90 23.39
CA GLN A 71 -9.81 -14.10 23.16
C GLN A 71 -10.02 -14.71 21.76
N ASP A 72 -11.26 -14.84 21.30
CA ASP A 72 -11.57 -15.34 19.94
C ASP A 72 -11.15 -14.32 18.87
N MET A 73 -11.41 -13.03 19.13
CA MET A 73 -10.97 -11.92 18.27
C MET A 73 -9.45 -11.87 18.12
N SER A 74 -8.71 -12.42 19.10
CA SER A 74 -7.25 -12.50 19.08
C SER A 74 -6.72 -13.48 18.08
N GLN A 75 -7.30 -14.66 17.96
CA GLN A 75 -6.89 -15.61 16.93
C GLN A 75 -7.15 -15.04 15.53
N ASP A 76 -8.35 -14.49 15.31
CA ASP A 76 -8.72 -13.96 14.00
C ASP A 76 -7.85 -12.76 13.59
N LEU A 77 -7.56 -11.85 14.51
CA LEU A 77 -6.69 -10.71 14.23
C LEU A 77 -5.24 -11.15 14.01
N ASN A 78 -4.73 -12.12 14.77
CA ASN A 78 -3.39 -12.67 14.53
C ASN A 78 -3.30 -13.31 13.15
N ILE A 79 -4.31 -14.07 12.72
CA ILE A 79 -4.38 -14.63 11.37
C ILE A 79 -4.47 -13.52 10.31
N ALA A 80 -5.19 -12.43 10.59
CA ALA A 80 -5.24 -11.28 9.67
C ALA A 80 -3.87 -10.60 9.52
N ILE A 81 -3.17 -10.36 10.62
CA ILE A 81 -1.83 -9.76 10.63
C ILE A 81 -0.80 -10.69 9.98
N GLN A 82 -0.84 -11.99 10.27
CA GLN A 82 0.04 -12.98 9.63
C GLN A 82 -0.16 -12.97 8.11
N ARG A 83 -1.39 -13.05 7.63
CA ARG A 83 -1.64 -12.99 6.17
C ARG A 83 -1.21 -11.66 5.56
N PHE A 84 -1.38 -10.56 6.27
CA PHE A 84 -0.85 -9.28 5.79
C PHE A 84 0.68 -9.32 5.67
N ASN A 85 1.38 -9.84 6.66
CA ASN A 85 2.84 -9.97 6.64
C ASN A 85 3.34 -10.97 5.58
N ASP A 86 2.67 -12.10 5.41
CA ASP A 86 3.15 -13.17 4.53
C ASP A 86 2.78 -12.92 3.07
N GLU A 87 1.60 -12.34 2.82
CA GLU A 87 1.08 -12.18 1.47
C GLU A 87 1.17 -10.74 0.97
N ALA A 88 0.82 -9.76 1.82
CA ALA A 88 0.63 -8.38 1.38
C ALA A 88 1.90 -7.54 1.50
N GLN A 89 2.66 -7.67 2.58
CA GLN A 89 3.93 -6.95 2.75
C GLN A 89 4.91 -7.18 1.60
N PRO A 90 5.14 -8.43 1.13
CA PRO A 90 6.02 -8.66 -0.02
C PRO A 90 5.47 -8.05 -1.31
N ARG A 91 4.13 -7.99 -1.45
CA ARG A 91 3.48 -7.37 -2.62
C ARG A 91 3.64 -5.85 -2.58
N ILE A 92 3.40 -5.23 -1.43
CA ILE A 92 3.60 -3.79 -1.21
C ILE A 92 5.05 -3.42 -1.52
N LYS A 93 6.02 -4.16 -0.96
CA LYS A 93 7.44 -3.93 -1.24
C LYS A 93 7.80 -4.00 -2.72
N ARG A 94 7.29 -5.00 -3.45
CA ARG A 94 7.50 -5.10 -4.91
C ARG A 94 6.90 -3.93 -5.68
N ILE A 95 5.88 -3.29 -5.13
CA ILE A 95 5.24 -2.16 -5.78
C ILE A 95 6.01 -0.88 -5.45
N ASP A 96 6.47 -0.69 -4.22
CA ASP A 96 7.42 0.37 -3.85
C ASP A 96 8.66 0.33 -4.77
N GLU A 97 9.25 -0.85 -4.96
CA GLU A 97 10.41 -1.04 -5.87
C GLU A 97 10.10 -0.60 -7.32
N ARG A 98 8.91 -0.95 -7.83
CA ARG A 98 8.49 -0.58 -9.19
C ARG A 98 8.13 0.90 -9.30
N VAL A 99 7.52 1.45 -8.26
CA VAL A 99 7.20 2.87 -8.14
C VAL A 99 8.51 3.67 -8.19
N ASN A 100 9.53 3.26 -7.45
CA ASN A 100 10.83 3.92 -7.44
C ASN A 100 11.54 3.83 -8.80
N GLN A 101 11.51 2.67 -9.45
CA GLN A 101 12.01 2.55 -10.82
C GLN A 101 11.28 3.47 -11.81
N LEU A 102 9.96 3.63 -11.66
CA LEU A 102 9.18 4.55 -12.49
C LEU A 102 9.54 6.02 -12.16
N GLN A 103 9.73 6.38 -10.89
CA GLN A 103 10.17 7.71 -10.49
C GLN A 103 11.54 8.05 -11.12
N ASP A 104 12.52 7.15 -11.00
CA ASP A 104 13.84 7.30 -11.61
C ASP A 104 13.76 7.43 -13.13
N THR A 105 12.92 6.61 -13.77
CA THR A 105 12.72 6.66 -15.22
C THR A 105 12.14 8.01 -15.65
N ILE A 106 11.12 8.52 -14.95
CA ILE A 106 10.52 9.82 -15.26
C ILE A 106 11.53 10.96 -15.09
N GLU A 107 12.34 10.92 -14.04
CA GLU A 107 13.34 11.94 -13.74
C GLU A 107 14.48 11.96 -14.77
N ASN A 108 14.94 10.80 -15.23
CA ASN A 108 15.98 10.71 -16.25
C ASN A 108 15.50 11.17 -17.64
N ILE A 109 14.21 11.07 -17.96
CA ILE A 109 13.67 11.58 -19.23
C ILE A 109 13.58 13.12 -19.24
N ASP A 110 13.61 13.81 -18.08
CA ASP A 110 13.67 15.27 -18.02
C ASP A 110 15.11 15.82 -18.21
N LEU A 111 16.13 14.94 -18.21
CA LEU A 111 17.55 15.28 -18.40
C LEU A 111 18.09 14.99 -19.83
N SER A 112 17.24 14.52 -20.74
CA SER A 112 17.57 14.19 -22.16
C SER A 112 16.89 15.14 -23.13
#